data_AF-A0A848VDT0-F1
#
_entry.id   AF-A0A848VDT0-F1
#
_cell.length_a   1.000
_cell.length_b   1.000
_cell.length_c   1.000
_cell.angle_alpha   90.00
_cell.angle_beta   90.00
_cell.angle_gamma   90.00
#
_symmetry.space_group_name_H-M   'P 1'
#
loop_
_entity.id
_entity.type
_entity.pdbx_description
1 polymer ?
#
loop_
_entity_poly.entity_id
_entity_poly.type
_entity_poly.pdbx_seq_one_letter_code
_entity_poly.pdbx_strand_id
1 'polypeptide(L)'
;FYCTPGSASAVSVRINWLRFISSFNTEVTFLADDQEPLTLKLGVDRSNKVTATRAAEDDKAIIAALSGQQMLLIRVTPYSEAPVEVKFDLDELDAGLAKLRQACTDAN
;
A
#
# COMPACT_ATOMS: atom_id res chain seq x y z
N PHE A 1 -8.31 -7.77 -0.17
CA PHE A 1 -8.61 -8.71 0.94
C PHE A 1 -9.89 -8.25 1.65
N TYR A 2 -10.74 -9.16 2.13
CA TYR A 2 -11.89 -8.85 3.00
C TYR A 2 -12.15 -10.05 3.89
N CYS A 3 -12.30 -9.85 5.20
CA CYS A 3 -12.85 -10.87 6.09
C CYS A 3 -13.57 -10.27 7.32
N THR A 4 -14.91 -10.22 7.25
CA THR A 4 -15.82 -10.40 8.41
C THR A 4 -17.26 -10.43 7.89
N PRO A 5 -18.13 -11.36 8.34
CA PRO A 5 -19.45 -11.03 8.83
C PRO A 5 -19.29 -10.20 10.11
N GLY A 6 -19.77 -8.95 10.13
CA GLY A 6 -19.73 -8.07 11.30
C GLY A 6 -18.82 -6.83 11.24
N SER A 7 -18.09 -6.60 10.12
CA SER A 7 -17.23 -5.43 9.80
C SER A 7 -15.89 -5.32 10.57
N ALA A 8 -14.82 -4.68 10.09
CA ALA A 8 -14.36 -4.33 8.75
C ALA A 8 -12.86 -4.69 8.68
N SER A 9 -12.51 -5.92 8.29
CA SER A 9 -11.12 -6.25 7.96
C SER A 9 -10.74 -5.67 6.60
N ALA A 10 -10.63 -4.34 6.55
CA ALA A 10 -10.05 -3.62 5.43
C ALA A 10 -8.54 -3.53 5.71
N VAL A 11 -7.78 -4.51 5.21
CA VAL A 11 -6.33 -4.33 5.07
C VAL A 11 -6.14 -3.02 4.34
N SER A 12 -5.47 -2.06 4.98
CA SER A 12 -5.20 -0.74 4.41
C SER A 12 -3.71 -0.60 4.16
N VAL A 13 -3.36 -0.11 2.97
CA VAL A 13 -1.97 0.23 2.66
C VAL A 13 -1.66 1.61 3.22
N ARG A 14 -0.62 1.69 4.04
CA ARG A 14 -0.13 2.93 4.66
C ARG A 14 1.37 3.03 4.50
N ILE A 15 1.86 4.18 4.07
CA ILE A 15 3.29 4.47 3.93
C ILE A 15 3.62 5.66 4.81
N ASN A 16 4.59 5.48 5.70
CA ASN A 16 5.08 6.52 6.59
C ASN A 16 6.38 7.12 6.02
N TRP A 17 6.31 8.39 5.67
CA TRP A 17 7.39 9.14 5.07
C TRP A 17 8.15 9.92 6.14
N LEU A 18 9.48 9.95 6.07
CA LEU A 18 10.30 10.75 6.99
C LEU A 18 10.18 12.25 6.74
N ARG A 19 9.59 12.66 5.61
CA ARG A 19 9.50 14.04 5.14
C ARG A 19 8.05 14.41 4.81
N PHE A 20 7.80 15.71 4.73
CA PHE A 20 6.54 16.25 4.22
C PHE A 20 6.32 15.77 2.79
N ILE A 21 5.10 15.28 2.50
CA ILE A 21 4.75 14.79 1.16
C ILE A 21 3.78 15.74 0.46
N SER A 22 2.65 16.05 1.09
CA SER A 22 1.63 16.94 0.52
C SER A 22 0.64 17.35 1.61
N SER A 23 -0.02 18.49 1.43
CA SER A 23 -1.17 18.90 2.26
C SER A 23 -2.50 18.30 1.78
N PHE A 24 -2.49 17.59 0.65
CA PHE A 24 -3.65 17.00 0.01
C PHE A 24 -3.34 15.56 -0.40
N ASN A 25 -4.20 14.96 -1.21
CA ASN A 25 -3.88 13.68 -1.83
C ASN A 25 -2.65 13.78 -2.72
N THR A 26 -1.92 12.67 -2.87
CA THR A 26 -0.74 12.58 -3.72
C THR A 26 -0.78 11.31 -4.55
N GLU A 27 -0.12 11.32 -5.71
CA GLU A 27 0.06 10.14 -6.54
C GLU A 27 1.25 9.34 -6.05
N VAL A 28 1.02 8.05 -5.83
CA VAL A 28 2.05 7.09 -5.46
C VAL A 28 2.04 5.98 -6.50
N THR A 29 3.22 5.71 -7.06
CA THR A 29 3.42 4.64 -8.04
C THR A 29 4.08 3.45 -7.36
N PHE A 30 3.50 2.28 -7.57
CA PHE A 30 3.99 0.98 -7.14
C PHE A 30 4.48 0.22 -8.36
N LEU A 31 5.74 -0.21 -8.36
CA LEU A 31 6.33 -1.04 -9.41
C LEU A 31 6.83 -2.31 -8.75
N ALA A 32 6.26 -3.46 -9.11
CA ALA A 32 6.68 -4.74 -8.60
C ALA A 32 7.40 -5.51 -9.71
N ASP A 33 8.66 -5.90 -9.46
CA ASP A 33 9.53 -6.53 -10.45
C ASP A 33 9.45 -5.87 -11.83
N ASP A 34 9.09 -6.63 -12.87
CA ASP A 34 8.92 -6.17 -14.27
C ASP A 34 7.44 -5.94 -14.66
N GLN A 35 6.54 -5.79 -13.69
CA GLN A 35 5.12 -5.52 -13.95
C GLN A 35 4.86 -4.08 -14.39
N GLU A 36 3.70 -3.85 -15.01
CA GLU A 36 3.24 -2.50 -15.32
C GLU A 36 3.06 -1.66 -14.03
N PRO A 37 3.52 -0.40 -14.00
CA PRO A 37 3.37 0.46 -12.84
C PRO A 37 1.90 0.70 -12.46
N LEU A 38 1.57 0.49 -11.19
CA LEU A 38 0.29 0.86 -10.62
C LEU A 38 0.40 2.24 -9.95
N THR A 39 -0.25 3.27 -10.51
CA THR A 39 -0.30 4.60 -9.88
C THR A 39 -1.66 4.84 -9.25
N LEU A 40 -1.67 5.20 -7.96
CA LEU A 40 -2.88 5.49 -7.20
C LEU A 40 -2.80 6.84 -6.50
N LYS A 41 -3.95 7.52 -6.40
CA LYS A 41 -4.08 8.77 -5.67
C LYS A 41 -4.41 8.49 -4.21
N LEU A 42 -3.38 8.50 -3.36
CA LEU A 42 -3.52 8.21 -1.93
C LEU A 42 -3.89 9.45 -1.14
N GLY A 43 -4.65 9.26 -0.06
CA GLY A 43 -4.92 10.31 0.90
C GLY A 43 -3.71 10.59 1.79
N VAL A 44 -3.51 11.85 2.15
CA VAL A 44 -2.49 12.22 3.14
C VAL A 44 -3.15 12.57 4.47
N ASP A 45 -2.51 12.15 5.57
CA ASP A 45 -2.96 12.41 6.92
C ASP A 45 -2.65 13.84 7.40
N ARG A 46 -3.08 14.18 8.61
CA ARG A 46 -2.87 15.53 9.17
C ARG A 46 -1.41 15.87 9.48
N SER A 47 -0.53 14.86 9.60
CA SER A 47 0.90 15.10 9.77
C SER A 47 1.58 15.49 8.45
N ASN A 48 0.89 15.32 7.31
CA ASN A 48 1.40 15.51 5.96
C ASN A 48 2.53 14.53 5.58
N LYS A 49 2.68 13.45 6.34
CA LYS A 49 3.79 12.48 6.25
C LYS A 49 3.32 11.05 6.08
N VAL A 50 2.02 10.77 6.17
CA VAL A 50 1.50 9.42 5.96
C VAL A 50 0.56 9.43 4.77
N THR A 51 0.85 8.59 3.77
CA THR A 51 -0.09 8.30 2.68
C THR A 51 -0.84 7.02 2.97
N ALA A 52 -2.14 7.00 2.71
CA ALA A 52 -2.98 5.82 2.90
C ALA A 52 -4.01 5.68 1.77
N THR A 53 -4.36 4.45 1.45
CA THR A 53 -5.55 4.13 0.65
C THR A 53 -6.82 4.59 1.36
N ARG A 54 -7.86 4.88 0.57
CA ARG A 54 -9.17 5.31 1.09
C ARG A 54 -10.30 4.36 0.71
N ALA A 55 -10.09 3.53 -0.30
CA ALA A 55 -11.05 2.57 -0.82
C ALA A 55 -10.47 1.16 -0.76
N ALA A 56 -11.32 0.18 -0.45
CA ALA A 56 -10.91 -1.22 -0.38
C ALA A 56 -10.49 -1.78 -1.76
N GLU A 57 -10.96 -1.15 -2.83
CA GLU A 57 -10.57 -1.44 -4.21
C GLU A 57 -9.09 -1.12 -4.45
N ASP A 58 -8.59 -0.01 -3.90
CA ASP A 58 -7.18 0.37 -3.99
C ASP A 58 -6.31 -0.65 -3.27
N ASP A 59 -6.72 -1.08 -2.08
CA ASP A 59 -6.02 -2.11 -1.31
C ASP A 59 -5.97 -3.44 -2.06
N LYS A 60 -7.08 -3.84 -2.70
CA LYS A 60 -7.14 -5.05 -3.52
C LYS A 60 -6.20 -4.94 -4.73
N ALA A 61 -6.18 -3.80 -5.42
CA ALA A 61 -5.32 -3.57 -6.57
C ALA A 61 -3.84 -3.66 -6.18
N ILE A 62 -3.45 -3.02 -5.07
CA ILE A 62 -2.07 -3.09 -4.57
C ILE A 62 -1.72 -4.53 -4.19
N ILE A 63 -2.51 -5.20 -3.36
CA ILE A 63 -2.22 -6.58 -2.94
C ILE A 63 -2.10 -7.52 -4.16
N ALA A 64 -2.97 -7.35 -5.16
CA ALA A 64 -2.91 -8.16 -6.39
C ALA A 64 -1.63 -7.88 -7.19
N ALA A 65 -1.20 -6.62 -7.29
CA ALA A 65 0.02 -6.24 -7.97
C ALA A 65 1.30 -6.74 -7.27
N LEU A 66 1.27 -6.93 -5.95
CA LEU A 66 2.43 -7.33 -5.16
C LEU A 66 2.54 -8.85 -4.92
N SER A 67 1.43 -9.60 -4.99
CA SER A 67 1.44 -11.03 -4.63
C SER A 67 2.29 -11.85 -5.61
N GLY A 68 3.13 -12.73 -5.08
CA GLY A 68 4.07 -13.53 -5.85
C GLY A 68 5.22 -12.76 -6.51
N GLN A 69 5.38 -11.47 -6.21
CA GLN A 69 6.52 -10.66 -6.67
C GLN A 69 7.63 -10.66 -5.60
N GLN A 70 8.86 -10.32 -6.00
CA GLN A 70 10.05 -10.34 -5.14
C GLN A 70 10.45 -8.96 -4.64
N MET A 71 10.34 -7.94 -5.50
CA MET A 71 10.77 -6.59 -5.19
C MET A 71 9.68 -5.57 -5.47
N LEU A 72 9.51 -4.62 -4.56
CA LEU A 72 8.64 -3.46 -4.73
C LEU A 72 9.48 -2.18 -4.75
N LEU A 73 9.37 -1.40 -5.82
CA LEU A 73 9.79 0.00 -5.88
C LEU A 73 8.56 0.89 -5.71
N ILE A 74 8.59 1.78 -4.71
CA ILE A 74 7.59 2.84 -4.53
C ILE A 74 8.20 4.16 -4.95
N ARG A 75 7.51 4.89 -5.82
CA ARG A 75 7.86 6.26 -6.23
C ARG A 75 6.76 7.22 -5.81
N VAL A 76 7.16 8.36 -5.25
CA VAL A 76 6.27 9.49 -4.93
C VAL A 76 6.99 10.79 -5.24
N THR A 77 6.26 11.81 -5.69
CA THR A 77 6.80 13.17 -5.86
C THR A 77 6.22 14.07 -4.77
N PRO A 78 7.01 14.45 -3.75
CA PRO A 78 6.56 15.41 -2.76
C PRO A 78 6.28 16.78 -3.38
N TYR A 79 5.40 17.55 -2.76
CA TYR A 79 5.00 18.86 -3.27
C TYR A 79 6.20 19.79 -3.41
N SER A 80 6.46 20.27 -4.63
CA SER A 80 7.58 21.16 -4.97
C SER A 80 8.97 20.57 -4.71
N GLU A 81 9.12 19.25 -4.64
CA GLU A 81 10.41 18.57 -4.50
C GLU A 81 10.66 17.59 -5.65
N ALA A 82 11.87 17.03 -5.69
CA ALA A 82 12.23 15.96 -6.62
C ALA A 82 11.54 14.64 -6.22
N PRO A 83 11.26 13.74 -7.19
CA PRO A 83 10.74 12.42 -6.90
C PRO A 83 11.64 11.63 -5.95
N VAL A 84 11.01 10.90 -5.03
CA VAL A 84 11.68 9.99 -4.09
C VAL A 84 11.28 8.56 -4.44
N GLU A 85 12.27 7.68 -4.40
CA GLU A 85 12.11 6.25 -4.64
C GLU A 85 12.61 5.45 -3.44
N VAL A 86 11.85 4.42 -3.08
CA VAL A 86 12.22 3.48 -2.02
C VAL A 86 11.95 2.05 -2.50
N LYS A 87 12.84 1.11 -2.12
CA LYS A 87 12.75 -0.30 -2.50
C LYS A 87 12.50 -1.16 -1.28
N PHE A 88 11.66 -2.17 -1.45
CA PHE A 88 11.33 -3.17 -0.45
C PHE A 88 11.47 -4.56 -1.05
N ASP A 89 11.98 -5.46 -0.22
CA ASP A 89 11.94 -6.91 -0.44
C ASP A 89 10.55 -7.43 -0.05
N LEU A 90 9.98 -8.32 -0.86
CA LEU A 90 8.65 -8.89 -0.69
C LEU A 90 8.67 -10.37 -0.31
N ASP A 91 9.82 -10.97 -0.01
CA ASP A 91 9.97 -12.41 0.27
C ASP A 91 9.03 -12.91 1.38
N GLU A 92 8.73 -12.06 2.37
CA GLU A 92 7.82 -12.40 3.47
C GLU A 92 6.36 -11.97 3.25
N LEU A 93 6.04 -11.30 2.15
CA LEU A 93 4.71 -10.74 1.91
C LEU A 93 3.65 -11.84 1.82
N ASP A 94 3.86 -12.87 1.02
CA ASP A 94 2.89 -13.96 0.84
C ASP A 94 2.67 -14.74 2.14
N ALA A 95 3.74 -14.96 2.93
CA ALA A 95 3.64 -15.57 4.25
C ALA A 95 2.84 -14.68 5.22
N GLY A 96 3.05 -13.36 5.19
CA GLY A 96 2.28 -12.39 5.97
C GLY A 96 0.79 -12.38 5.59
N LEU A 97 0.49 -12.37 4.28
CA LEU A 97 -0.88 -12.44 3.76
C LEU A 97 -1.58 -13.76 4.12
N ALA A 98 -0.85 -14.88 4.11
CA ALA A 98 -1.39 -16.17 4.54
C ALA A 98 -1.77 -16.18 6.03
N LYS A 99 -0.91 -15.64 6.90
CA LYS A 99 -1.20 -15.48 8.34
C LYS A 99 -2.43 -14.58 8.57
N LEU A 100 -2.55 -13.49 7.82
CA LEU A 100 -3.72 -12.60 7.88
C LEU A 100 -5.01 -13.32 7.45
N ARG A 101 -4.98 -14.12 6.37
CA ARG A 101 -6.13 -14.94 5.93
C ARG A 101 -6.55 -15.95 6.99
N GLN A 102 -5.58 -16.63 7.62
CA GLN A 102 -5.85 -17.60 8.67
C GLN A 102 -6.49 -16.95 9.90
N ALA A 103 -5.92 -15.86 10.41
CA ALA A 103 -6.47 -15.12 11.55
C ALA A 103 -7.92 -14.65 11.29
N CYS A 104 -8.23 -14.35 10.03
CA CYS A 104 -9.57 -13.98 9.61
C CYS A 104 -10.56 -15.15 9.45
N THR A 105 -10.08 -16.39 9.34
CA THR A 105 -10.91 -17.59 9.30
C THR A 105 -11.19 -18.11 10.71
N ASP A 106 -10.21 -18.00 11.62
CA ASP A 106 -10.33 -18.41 13.03
C ASP A 106 -11.21 -17.45 13.87
N ALA A 107 -11.53 -16.27 13.35
CA ALA A 107 -12.42 -15.29 13.96
C ALA A 107 -13.91 -15.45 13.55
N ASN A 108 -14.24 -16.45 12.71
CA ASN A 108 -15.59 -16.86 12.32
C ASN A 108 -16.00 -18.15 13.06
#